data_AF-A0A3M4SQE8-F1
#
_entry.id   AF-A0A3M4SQE8-F1
#
_cell.length_a   1.000
_cell.length_b   1.000
_cell.length_c   1.000
_cell.angle_alpha   90.00
_cell.angle_beta   90.00
_cell.angle_gamma   90.00
#
_symmetry.space_group_name_H-M   'P 1'
#
loop_
_entity.id
_entity.type
_entity.pdbx_description
1 polymer ?
#
loop_
_entity_poly.entity_id
_entity_poly.type
_entity_poly.pdbx_seq_one_letter_code
_entity_poly.pdbx_strand_id
1 'polypeptide(L)'
;MHECLADILQGQYEVFKPLSEGNYNGIKAYNELCQLDLEETGSLRDHINLLRATSHGDFKNAYFIDESGDKYFIKVVLEKA
;
A
#
# COMPACT_ATOMS: atom_id res chain seq x y z
N MET A 1 4.47 21.83 2.10
CA MET A 1 5.21 21.62 3.37
C MET A 1 5.37 22.90 4.20
N HIS A 2 4.95 24.08 3.72
CA HIS A 2 5.16 25.34 4.44
C HIS A 2 3.94 25.87 5.19
N GLU A 3 2.72 25.45 4.84
CA GLU A 3 1.51 26.18 5.27
C GLU A 3 1.31 26.21 6.79
N CYS A 4 1.67 25.14 7.51
CA CYS A 4 1.41 25.05 8.96
C CYS A 4 2.68 25.00 9.81
N LEU A 5 3.88 25.12 9.23
CA LEU A 5 5.12 24.92 9.98
C LEU A 5 5.29 25.97 11.08
N ALA A 6 5.02 27.24 10.77
CA ALA A 6 5.11 28.33 11.75
C ALA A 6 4.12 28.12 12.90
N ASP A 7 2.88 27.75 12.59
CA ASP A 7 1.82 27.54 13.57
C ASP A 7 2.11 26.35 14.49
N ILE A 8 2.64 25.25 13.94
CA ILE A 8 3.08 24.09 14.74
C ILE A 8 4.19 24.51 15.71
N LEU A 9 5.20 25.25 15.23
CA LEU A 9 6.33 25.70 16.06
C LEU A 9 5.89 26.68 17.15
N GLN A 10 4.86 27.47 16.89
CA GLN A 10 4.33 28.48 17.81
C GLN A 10 3.14 27.98 18.65
N GLY A 11 2.71 26.73 18.46
CA GLY A 11 1.53 26.18 19.14
C GLY A 11 0.20 26.83 18.75
N GLN A 12 0.12 27.48 17.59
CA GLN A 12 -1.04 28.23 17.10
C GLN A 12 -2.00 27.33 16.30
N TYR A 13 -2.52 26.28 16.95
CA TYR A 13 -3.46 25.36 16.32
C TYR A 13 -4.49 24.85 17.33
N GLU A 14 -5.66 24.45 16.83
CA GLU A 14 -6.69 23.78 17.62
C GLU A 14 -6.58 22.26 17.45
N VAL A 15 -6.82 21.53 18.54
CA VAL A 15 -6.81 20.06 18.54
C VAL A 15 -8.22 19.53 18.78
N PHE A 16 -8.55 18.47 18.07
CA PHE A 16 -9.83 17.78 18.18
C PHE A 16 -9.59 16.30 18.38
N LYS A 17 -10.46 15.65 19.17
CA LYS A 17 -10.41 14.20 19.29
C LYS A 17 -10.96 13.56 18.01
N PRO A 18 -10.35 12.49 17.48
CA PRO A 18 -10.94 11.70 16.42
C PRO A 18 -12.35 11.22 16.81
N LEU A 19 -13.26 11.15 15.84
CA LEU A 19 -14.63 10.67 16.06
C LEU A 19 -14.69 9.15 16.28
N SER A 20 -13.66 8.42 15.83
CA SER A 20 -13.53 6.97 16.00
C SER A 20 -12.05 6.55 15.96
N GLU A 21 -11.77 5.32 16.40
CA GLU A 21 -10.41 4.77 16.46
C GLU A 21 -9.81 4.47 15.07
N GLY A 22 -10.65 4.09 14.10
CA GLY A 22 -10.19 3.67 12.78
C GLY A 22 -9.45 2.32 12.82
N ASN A 23 -8.37 2.20 12.03
CA ASN A 23 -7.52 1.01 11.98
C ASN A 23 -6.04 1.37 11.74
N TYR A 24 -5.14 0.48 12.16
CA TYR A 24 -3.69 0.62 11.98
C TYR A 24 -3.16 -0.51 11.10
N ASN A 25 -2.38 -0.16 10.07
CA ASN A 25 -1.71 -1.12 9.19
C ASN A 25 -0.20 -1.06 9.43
N GLY A 26 0.36 -2.13 9.99
CA GLY A 26 1.79 -2.25 10.24
C GLY A 26 2.57 -2.84 9.07
N ILE A 27 3.90 -2.81 9.17
CA ILE A 27 4.80 -3.37 8.14
C ILE A 27 4.55 -4.86 7.89
N LYS A 28 4.16 -5.63 8.91
CA LYS A 28 3.83 -7.05 8.76
C LYS A 28 2.63 -7.25 7.82
N ALA A 29 1.57 -6.47 8.01
CA ALA A 29 0.37 -6.53 7.16
C ALA A 29 0.71 -6.13 5.71
N TYR A 30 1.61 -5.18 5.51
CA TYR A 30 2.10 -4.83 4.18
C TYR A 30 2.91 -5.97 3.53
N ASN A 31 3.76 -6.64 4.29
CA ASN A 31 4.53 -7.79 3.77
C ASN A 31 3.62 -8.97 3.40
N GLU A 32 2.58 -9.22 4.19
CA GLU A 32 1.54 -10.22 3.88
C GLU A 32 0.82 -9.85 2.57
N LEU A 33 0.49 -8.57 2.37
CA LEU A 33 -0.11 -8.06 1.13
C LEU A 33 0.80 -8.24 -0.10
N CYS A 34 2.12 -8.20 0.10
CA CYS A 34 3.08 -8.36 -0.99
C CYS A 34 3.22 -9.81 -1.46
N GLN A 35 2.82 -10.79 -0.66
CA GLN A 35 2.86 -12.18 -1.08
C GLN A 35 1.53 -12.57 -1.74
N LEU A 36 1.54 -12.64 -3.07
CA LEU A 36 0.37 -13.00 -3.86
C LEU A 36 0.12 -14.49 -3.80
N ASP A 37 -1.14 -14.85 -3.57
CA ASP A 37 -1.64 -16.21 -3.71
C ASP A 37 -2.24 -16.37 -5.12
N LEU A 38 -1.67 -17.27 -5.93
CA LEU A 38 -2.14 -17.50 -7.31
C LEU A 38 -3.51 -18.16 -7.37
N GLU A 39 -3.95 -18.78 -6.28
CA GLU A 39 -5.26 -19.44 -6.16
C GLU A 39 -6.32 -18.51 -5.55
N GLU A 40 -5.96 -17.26 -5.21
CA GLU A 40 -6.91 -16.27 -4.69
C GLU A 40 -8.03 -16.02 -5.70
N THR A 41 -9.28 -16.22 -5.28
CA THR A 41 -10.46 -15.92 -6.09
C THR A 41 -11.00 -14.53 -5.76
N GLY A 42 -10.99 -13.64 -6.75
CA GLY A 42 -11.48 -12.27 -6.63
C GLY A 42 -11.88 -11.69 -7.98
N SER A 43 -12.42 -10.47 -7.98
CA SER A 43 -12.66 -9.77 -9.24
C SER A 43 -11.33 -9.28 -9.83
N LEU A 44 -11.25 -9.18 -11.16
CA LEU A 44 -10.09 -8.57 -11.81
C LEU A 44 -9.80 -7.14 -11.29
N ARG A 45 -10.85 -6.42 -10.88
CA ARG A 45 -10.72 -5.10 -10.26
C ARG A 45 -9.94 -5.16 -8.94
N ASP A 46 -10.21 -6.16 -8.10
CA ASP A 46 -9.55 -6.31 -6.80
C ASP A 46 -8.09 -6.69 -6.99
N HIS A 47 -7.79 -7.61 -7.91
CA HIS A 47 -6.42 -7.96 -8.25
C HIS A 47 -5.63 -6.77 -8.84
N ILE A 48 -6.25 -5.96 -9.70
CA ILE A 48 -5.62 -4.72 -10.20
C ILE A 48 -5.38 -3.72 -9.06
N ASN A 49 -6.33 -3.60 -8.11
CA ASN A 49 -6.16 -2.75 -6.94
C ASN A 49 -5.01 -3.20 -6.04
N LEU A 50 -4.88 -4.50 -5.82
CA LEU A 50 -3.78 -5.10 -5.07
C LEU A 50 -2.44 -4.82 -5.75
N LEU A 51 -2.34 -5.12 -7.05
CA LEU A 51 -1.10 -4.95 -7.82
C LEU A 51 -0.68 -3.47 -7.90
N ARG A 52 -1.61 -2.53 -8.09
CA ARG A 52 -1.26 -1.10 -8.12
C ARG A 52 -0.89 -0.56 -6.74
N ALA A 53 -1.47 -1.10 -5.65
CA ALA A 53 -1.11 -0.70 -4.29
C ALA A 53 0.30 -1.16 -3.89
N THR A 54 0.77 -2.26 -4.48
CA THR A 54 2.11 -2.81 -4.25
C THR A 54 3.13 -2.35 -5.31
N SER A 55 2.72 -1.63 -6.36
CA SER A 55 3.62 -1.11 -7.39
C SER A 55 4.07 0.32 -7.09
N HIS A 56 5.33 0.49 -6.65
CA HIS A 56 5.91 1.81 -6.38
C HIS A 56 7.29 1.93 -7.05
N GLY A 57 7.38 2.69 -8.14
CA GLY A 57 8.63 2.88 -8.89
C GLY A 57 9.31 1.56 -9.27
N ASP A 58 10.54 1.37 -8.78
CA ASP A 58 11.35 0.17 -9.02
C ASP A 58 11.42 -0.79 -7.83
N PHE A 59 10.62 -0.56 -6.79
CA PHE A 59 10.56 -1.48 -5.65
C PHE A 59 9.96 -2.83 -6.06
N LYS A 60 10.64 -3.88 -5.62
CA LYS A 60 10.24 -5.28 -5.81
C LYS A 60 9.38 -5.73 -4.62
N ASN A 61 8.14 -5.25 -4.58
CA ASN A 61 7.23 -5.51 -3.47
C ASN A 61 6.43 -6.79 -3.71
N ALA A 62 5.43 -6.76 -4.59
CA ALA A 62 4.56 -7.91 -4.83
C ALA A 62 5.32 -9.07 -5.49
N TYR A 63 5.11 -10.28 -4.99
CA TYR A 63 5.69 -11.50 -5.52
C TYR A 63 4.79 -12.71 -5.32
N PHE A 64 4.98 -13.74 -6.15
CA PHE A 64 4.49 -15.09 -5.89
C PHE A 64 5.67 -16.08 -5.94
N ILE A 65 5.42 -17.30 -5.45
CA ILE A 65 6.35 -18.42 -5.53
C ILE A 65 5.68 -19.48 -6.42
N ASP A 66 6.38 -19.96 -7.45
CA ASP A 66 5.86 -20.99 -8.34
C ASP A 66 5.99 -22.40 -7.75
N GLU A 67 5.52 -23.41 -8.49
CA GLU A 67 5.59 -24.83 -8.09
C GLU A 67 7.03 -25.34 -7.90
N SER A 68 8.01 -24.69 -8.54
CA SER A 68 9.44 -25.04 -8.43
C SER A 68 10.12 -24.37 -7.23
N GLY A 69 9.43 -23.44 -6.55
CA GLY A 69 9.96 -22.65 -5.45
C GLY A 69 10.63 -21.35 -5.89
N ASP A 70 10.53 -20.98 -7.18
CA ASP A 70 11.12 -19.77 -7.71
C ASP A 70 10.24 -18.55 -7.41
N LYS A 71 10.88 -17.45 -7.00
CA LYS A 71 10.20 -16.20 -6.64
C LYS A 71 10.16 -15.24 -7.81
N TYR A 72 8.94 -14.80 -8.17
CA TYR A 72 8.72 -13.83 -9.23
C TYR A 72 8.11 -12.56 -8.67
N PHE A 73 8.76 -11.43 -8.91
CA PHE A 73 8.21 -10.13 -8.56
C PHE A 73 7.35 -9.60 -9.70
N ILE A 74 6.22 -9.00 -9.35
CA ILE A 74 5.28 -8.41 -10.30
C ILE A 74 5.02 -6.95 -9.96
N LYS A 75 4.91 -6.11 -10.99
CA LYS A 75 4.44 -4.74 -10.88
C LYS A 75 3.56 -4.41 -12.07
N VAL A 76 2.62 -3.49 -11.89
CA VAL A 76 1.74 -2.99 -12.94
C VAL A 76 2.02 -1.53 -13.23
N VAL A 77 1.89 -1.16 -14.50
CA VAL A 77 1.94 0.22 -14.98
C VAL A 77 0.55 0.56 -15.53
N LEU A 78 -0.01 1.68 -15.08
CA LEU A 78 -1.30 2.18 -15.53
C LEU A 78 -1.09 3.47 -16.31
N GLU A 79 -1.45 3.48 -17.59
CA GLU A 79 -1.33 4.64 -18.46
C GLU A 79 -2.72 5.07 -18.94
N LYS A 80 -2.95 6.39 -18.96
CA LYS A 80 -4.17 6.96 -19.50
C LYS A 80 -3.97 7.19 -21.01
N ALA A 81 -4.91 6.71 -21.81
CA ALA A 81 -4.98 6.97 -23.26
C ALA A 81 -5.36 8.42 -23.57
#